data_AF-A0A8S4R988-F1
#
_entry.id   AF-A0A8S4R988-F1
#
_cell.length_a   1.000
_cell.length_b   1.000
_cell.length_c   1.000
_cell.angle_alpha   90.00
_cell.angle_beta   90.00
_cell.angle_gamma   90.00
#
_symmetry.space_group_name_H-M   'P 1'
#
loop_
_entity.id
_entity.type
_entity.pdbx_description
1 polymer ?
#
loop_
_entity_poly.entity_id
_entity_poly.type
_entity_poly.pdbx_seq_one_letter_code
_entity_poly.pdbx_strand_id
1 'polypeptide(L)'
;MYTRALLVLFVTVFLFMENVTGIYIPNLNETCLRCLCHVAGCDLAHSCTGGYCGPFYISRIYWVDAGKPTLVDDTPERKEAYEDCARDYDCSQHIVVGYMAKFGKDCNGDGVTDCFDYMMINHNGGWSCSAPLNSTIEGQRRLELFEQCRLQ
;
A
#
# COMPACT_ATOMS: atom_id res chain seq x y z
N MET A 1 -44.94 16.95 -20.56
CA MET A 1 -44.15 15.70 -20.63
C MET A 1 -42.65 15.94 -20.44
N TYR A 2 -42.04 16.92 -21.12
CA TYR A 2 -40.60 17.21 -21.03
C TYR A 2 -40.08 17.59 -19.64
N THR A 3 -40.86 18.32 -18.83
CA THR A 3 -40.48 18.71 -17.46
C THR A 3 -40.39 17.54 -16.48
N ARG A 4 -41.19 16.49 -16.67
CA ARG A 4 -41.13 15.27 -15.86
C ARG A 4 -39.92 14.41 -16.22
N ALA A 5 -39.55 14.36 -17.51
CA ALA A 5 -38.36 13.64 -17.97
C ALA A 5 -37.06 14.32 -17.48
N LEU A 6 -37.00 15.66 -17.48
CA LEU A 6 -35.86 16.42 -16.97
C LEU A 6 -35.64 16.26 -15.45
N LEU A 7 -36.73 16.24 -14.67
CA LEU A 7 -36.66 15.98 -13.22
C LEU A 7 -36.19 14.55 -12.90
N VAL A 8 -36.65 13.55 -13.66
CA VAL A 8 -36.20 12.16 -13.50
C VAL A 8 -34.71 12.02 -13.83
N LEU A 9 -34.24 12.67 -14.91
CA LEU A 9 -32.82 12.68 -15.30
C LEU A 9 -31.91 13.35 -14.24
N PHE A 10 -32.37 14.44 -13.62
CA PHE A 10 -31.60 15.12 -12.56
C PHE A 10 -31.49 14.29 -11.28
N VAL A 11 -32.57 13.57 -10.91
CA VAL A 11 -32.58 12.67 -9.75
C VAL A 11 -31.68 11.44 -9.97
N THR A 12 -31.65 10.87 -11.18
CA THR A 12 -30.77 9.73 -11.49
C THR A 12 -29.29 10.08 -11.48
N VAL A 13 -28.91 11.31 -11.87
CA VAL A 13 -27.51 11.77 -11.84
C VAL A 13 -27.03 12.03 -10.40
N PHE A 14 -27.91 12.53 -9.52
CA PHE A 14 -27.59 12.74 -8.11
C PHE A 14 -27.42 11.44 -7.30
N LEU A 15 -28.00 10.33 -7.76
CA LEU A 15 -27.91 9.02 -7.09
C LEU A 15 -26.61 8.25 -7.39
N PHE A 16 -25.70 8.79 -8.21
CA PHE A 16 -24.41 8.18 -8.58
C PHE A 16 -23.19 8.94 -8.05
N MET A 17 -23.34 9.73 -6.99
CA MET A 17 -22.18 10.24 -6.23
C MET A 17 -21.77 9.16 -5.21
N GLU A 18 -21.16 8.08 -5.69
CA GLU A 18 -20.39 7.21 -4.80
C GLU A 18 -19.30 8.09 -4.17
N ASN A 19 -19.35 8.25 -2.84
CA ASN A 19 -18.29 8.93 -2.12
C ASN A 19 -17.04 8.03 -2.23
N VAL A 20 -16.14 8.34 -3.16
CA VAL A 20 -14.82 7.72 -3.22
C VAL A 20 -14.03 8.23 -2.00
N THR A 21 -14.20 7.58 -0.85
CA THR A 21 -13.39 7.83 0.35
C THR A 21 -12.04 7.15 0.17
N GLY A 22 -11.19 7.69 -0.70
CA GLY A 22 -9.82 7.25 -0.86
C GLY A 22 -8.90 7.91 0.19
N ILE A 23 -7.98 7.14 0.77
CA ILE A 23 -6.90 7.70 1.59
C ILE A 23 -5.87 8.31 0.64
N TYR A 24 -5.65 9.62 0.73
CA TYR A 24 -4.60 10.30 -0.02
C TYR A 24 -3.32 10.40 0.83
N ILE A 25 -2.24 9.80 0.34
CA ILE A 25 -0.91 9.88 0.95
C ILE A 25 0.01 10.65 -0.02
N PRO A 26 0.60 11.79 0.41
CA PRO A 26 1.51 12.56 -0.44
C PRO A 26 2.63 11.68 -1.00
N ASN A 27 3.00 11.87 -2.27
CA ASN A 27 4.14 11.18 -2.91
C ASN A 27 4.08 9.62 -2.93
N LEU A 28 2.98 9.00 -2.50
CA LEU A 28 2.72 7.56 -2.63
C LEU A 28 1.81 7.31 -3.84
N ASN A 29 2.36 7.45 -5.04
CA ASN A 29 1.63 7.18 -6.28
C ASN A 29 1.84 5.73 -6.77
N GLU A 30 1.20 5.38 -7.88
CA GLU A 30 1.31 4.04 -8.48
C GLU A 30 2.75 3.64 -8.85
N THR A 31 3.57 4.59 -9.31
CA THR A 31 5.00 4.35 -9.59
C THR A 31 5.73 3.99 -8.31
N CYS A 32 5.47 4.72 -7.21
CA CYS A 32 6.05 4.38 -5.92
C CYS A 32 5.61 2.99 -5.44
N LEU A 33 4.31 2.68 -5.50
CA LEU A 33 3.80 1.35 -5.10
C LEU A 33 4.42 0.22 -5.91
N ARG A 34 4.59 0.39 -7.22
CA ARG A 34 5.29 -0.56 -8.09
C ARG A 34 6.76 -0.71 -7.69
N CYS A 35 7.44 0.38 -7.36
CA CYS A 35 8.83 0.36 -6.91
C CYS A 35 8.98 -0.33 -5.54
N LEU A 36 8.06 -0.09 -4.60
CA LEU A 36 8.02 -0.80 -3.31
C LEU A 36 7.80 -2.31 -3.50
N CYS A 37 6.95 -2.72 -4.45
CA CYS A 37 6.77 -4.12 -4.82
C CYS A 37 8.08 -4.72 -5.36
N HIS A 38 8.70 -4.05 -6.33
CA HIS A 38 9.97 -4.46 -6.93
C HIS A 38 11.05 -4.66 -5.87
N VAL A 39 11.19 -3.69 -4.95
CA VAL A 39 12.14 -3.76 -3.85
C VAL A 39 11.85 -4.94 -2.92
N ALA A 40 10.58 -5.25 -2.63
CA ALA A 40 10.19 -6.40 -1.80
C ALA A 40 10.49 -7.75 -2.49
N GLY A 41 10.35 -7.80 -3.82
CA GLY A 41 10.59 -8.97 -4.67
C GLY A 41 9.52 -9.14 -5.75
N CYS A 42 8.32 -8.60 -5.51
CA CYS A 42 7.17 -8.55 -6.42
C CYS A 42 6.79 -9.91 -7.04
N ASP A 43 6.98 -10.99 -6.27
CA ASP A 43 6.54 -12.32 -6.70
C ASP A 43 5.02 -12.45 -6.49
N LEU A 44 4.27 -12.27 -7.58
CA LEU A 44 2.81 -12.40 -7.59
C LEU A 44 2.32 -13.82 -7.28
N ALA A 45 3.19 -14.83 -7.40
CA ALA A 45 2.87 -16.22 -7.07
C ALA A 45 3.31 -16.61 -5.65
N HIS A 46 3.99 -15.70 -4.93
CA HIS A 46 4.44 -15.97 -3.57
C HIS A 46 3.25 -16.22 -2.66
N SER A 47 3.23 -17.40 -2.07
CA SER A 47 2.26 -17.78 -1.05
C SER A 47 2.66 -17.16 0.29
N CYS A 48 2.52 -17.88 1.40
CA CYS A 48 2.94 -17.40 2.72
C CYS A 48 4.11 -18.24 3.22
N THR A 49 5.25 -17.60 3.48
CA THR A 49 6.44 -18.27 4.05
C THR A 49 6.93 -17.48 5.26
N GLY A 50 7.13 -18.15 6.39
CA GLY A 50 7.59 -17.49 7.62
C GLY A 50 6.64 -16.43 8.18
N GLY A 51 5.35 -16.47 7.82
CA GLY A 51 4.35 -15.48 8.21
C GLY A 51 4.26 -14.25 7.30
N TYR A 52 5.05 -14.20 6.22
CA TYR A 52 5.03 -13.13 5.22
C TYR A 52 4.39 -13.62 3.91
N CYS A 53 3.47 -12.84 3.38
CA CYS A 53 2.61 -13.24 2.26
C CYS A 53 2.70 -12.29 1.07
N GLY A 54 2.59 -12.86 -0.13
CA GLY A 54 2.39 -12.14 -1.38
C GLY A 54 3.52 -11.21 -1.82
N PRO A 55 3.26 -10.37 -2.82
CA PRO A 55 4.32 -9.71 -3.59
C PRO A 55 5.08 -8.64 -2.80
N PHE A 56 4.48 -8.11 -1.73
CA PHE A 56 5.09 -7.13 -0.84
C PHE A 56 5.72 -7.75 0.41
N TYR A 57 5.71 -9.09 0.57
CA TYR A 57 6.15 -9.77 1.80
C TYR A 57 5.50 -9.15 3.05
N ILE A 58 4.18 -8.98 3.03
CA ILE A 58 3.42 -8.35 4.12
C ILE A 58 3.31 -9.34 5.28
N SER A 59 3.42 -8.86 6.52
CA SER A 59 3.14 -9.66 7.73
C SER A 59 1.74 -9.39 8.27
N ARG A 60 1.23 -10.29 9.13
CA ARG A 60 -0.08 -10.07 9.78
C ARG A 60 -0.13 -8.79 10.59
N ILE A 61 0.95 -8.42 11.29
CA ILE A 61 1.00 -7.18 12.08
C ILE A 61 0.96 -5.96 11.15
N TYR A 62 1.69 -6.00 10.03
CA TYR A 62 1.65 -4.95 9.01
C TYR A 62 0.21 -4.74 8.51
N TRP A 63 -0.50 -5.83 8.18
CA TRP A 63 -1.91 -5.79 7.77
C TRP A 63 -2.84 -5.21 8.85
N VAL A 64 -2.65 -5.59 10.12
CA VAL A 64 -3.42 -5.03 11.25
C VAL A 64 -3.19 -3.53 11.38
N ASP A 65 -1.94 -3.10 11.29
CA ASP A 65 -1.56 -1.70 11.38
C ASP A 65 -2.08 -0.87 10.20
N ALA A 66 -2.25 -1.48 9.05
CA ALA A 66 -2.85 -0.87 7.86
C ALA A 66 -4.38 -0.70 7.94
N GLY A 67 -5.01 -1.10 9.04
CA GLY A 67 -6.47 -1.03 9.19
C GLY A 67 -7.21 -2.27 8.67
N LYS A 68 -6.49 -3.37 8.42
CA LYS A 68 -7.04 -4.66 7.99
C LYS A 68 -7.90 -4.61 6.71
N PRO A 69 -7.41 -4.01 5.60
CA PRO A 69 -8.17 -4.06 4.35
C PRO A 69 -8.33 -5.52 3.88
N THR A 70 -9.43 -5.81 3.19
CA THR A 70 -9.77 -7.16 2.73
C THR A 70 -10.16 -7.14 1.26
N LEU A 71 -10.30 -8.33 0.68
CA LEU A 71 -10.94 -8.48 -0.63
C LEU A 71 -12.39 -7.98 -0.58
N VAL A 72 -12.97 -7.73 -1.76
CA VAL A 72 -14.39 -7.43 -1.91
C VAL A 72 -15.19 -8.61 -1.34
N ASP A 73 -16.26 -8.30 -0.61
CA ASP A 73 -17.16 -9.26 0.07
C ASP A 73 -16.51 -10.13 1.16
N ASP A 74 -15.36 -9.73 1.69
CA ASP A 74 -14.68 -10.37 2.81
C ASP A 74 -14.79 -9.54 4.11
N THR A 75 -14.38 -10.10 5.26
CA THR A 75 -14.40 -9.42 6.57
C THR A 75 -13.06 -9.49 7.29
N PRO A 76 -12.65 -8.42 8.01
CA PRO A 76 -11.37 -8.39 8.71
C PRO A 76 -11.31 -9.35 9.92
N GLU A 77 -12.43 -9.91 10.35
CA GLU A 77 -12.50 -10.92 11.40
C GLU A 77 -12.18 -12.33 10.90
N ARG A 78 -12.29 -12.58 9.58
CA ARG A 78 -12.00 -13.90 9.02
C ARG A 78 -10.51 -14.20 9.13
N LYS A 79 -10.19 -15.40 9.59
CA LYS A 79 -8.81 -15.82 9.89
C LYS A 79 -7.87 -15.68 8.69
N GLU A 80 -8.34 -16.01 7.50
CA GLU A 80 -7.56 -16.00 6.26
C GLU A 80 -7.71 -14.69 5.46
N ALA A 81 -8.48 -13.69 5.94
CA ALA A 81 -8.62 -12.39 5.26
C ALA A 81 -7.29 -11.68 5.03
N TYR A 82 -6.40 -11.78 6.03
CA TYR A 82 -5.01 -11.32 5.90
C TYR A 82 -4.28 -11.98 4.73
N GLU A 83 -4.28 -13.32 4.68
CA GLU A 83 -3.49 -14.07 3.70
C GLU A 83 -4.05 -13.92 2.29
N ASP A 84 -5.38 -13.81 2.18
CA ASP A 84 -6.05 -13.60 0.90
C ASP A 84 -5.80 -12.20 0.35
N CYS A 85 -5.93 -11.15 1.19
CA CYS A 85 -5.63 -9.79 0.77
C CYS A 85 -4.13 -9.56 0.51
N ALA A 86 -3.23 -10.13 1.33
CA ALA A 86 -1.79 -9.94 1.15
C ALA A 86 -1.26 -10.62 -0.13
N ARG A 87 -1.91 -11.69 -0.62
CA ARG A 87 -1.53 -12.39 -1.85
C ARG A 87 -2.16 -11.80 -3.11
N ASP A 88 -3.25 -11.05 -2.97
CA ASP A 88 -3.86 -10.32 -4.07
C ASP A 88 -3.11 -9.00 -4.32
N TYR A 89 -2.75 -8.73 -5.57
CA TYR A 89 -1.90 -7.57 -5.89
C TYR A 89 -2.57 -6.26 -5.50
N ASP A 90 -3.82 -6.04 -5.92
CA ASP A 90 -4.53 -4.78 -5.69
C ASP A 90 -4.85 -4.61 -4.19
N CYS A 91 -5.30 -5.67 -3.51
CA CYS A 91 -5.58 -5.63 -2.08
C CYS A 91 -4.29 -5.41 -1.26
N SER A 92 -3.17 -6.01 -1.67
CA SER A 92 -1.87 -5.80 -1.03
C SER A 92 -1.39 -4.35 -1.16
N GLN A 93 -1.70 -3.66 -2.26
CA GLN A 93 -1.44 -2.22 -2.37
C GLN A 93 -2.27 -1.42 -1.36
N HIS A 94 -3.53 -1.78 -1.12
CA HIS A 94 -4.34 -1.14 -0.07
C HIS A 94 -3.75 -1.35 1.33
N ILE A 95 -3.13 -2.52 1.59
CA ILE A 95 -2.38 -2.75 2.83
C ILE A 95 -1.21 -1.78 2.95
N VAL A 96 -0.40 -1.63 1.90
CA VAL A 96 0.73 -0.69 1.90
C VAL A 96 0.24 0.74 2.10
N VAL A 97 -0.80 1.17 1.38
CA VAL A 97 -1.38 2.51 1.53
C VAL A 97 -1.88 2.75 2.96
N GLY A 98 -2.61 1.81 3.56
CA GLY A 98 -3.08 1.92 4.94
C GLY A 98 -1.94 1.99 5.95
N TYR A 99 -0.86 1.23 5.73
CA TYR A 99 0.31 1.26 6.61
C TYR A 99 1.06 2.59 6.50
N MET A 100 1.22 3.12 5.28
CA MET A 100 1.82 4.44 5.06
C MET A 100 0.93 5.57 5.59
N ALA A 101 -0.40 5.40 5.60
CA ALA A 101 -1.30 6.33 6.27
C ALA A 101 -1.03 6.43 7.78
N LYS A 102 -0.62 5.33 8.41
CA LYS A 102 -0.31 5.28 9.83
C LYS A 102 1.12 5.73 10.15
N PHE A 103 2.09 5.37 9.32
CA PHE A 103 3.52 5.50 9.64
C PHE A 103 4.31 6.44 8.74
N GLY A 104 3.71 6.96 7.67
CA GLY A 104 4.35 7.88 6.73
C GLY A 104 4.89 9.11 7.44
N LYS A 105 6.19 9.34 7.31
CA LYS A 105 6.95 10.46 7.87
C LYS A 105 8.28 10.58 7.14
N ASP A 106 8.89 11.75 7.22
CA ASP A 106 10.27 11.98 6.77
C ASP A 106 11.22 11.13 7.63
N CYS A 107 11.85 10.15 7.00
CA CYS A 107 12.71 9.16 7.62
C CYS A 107 14.18 9.49 7.42
N ASN A 108 14.53 10.12 6.29
CA ASN A 108 15.90 10.48 5.93
C ASN A 108 16.31 11.90 6.39
N GLY A 109 15.35 12.73 6.83
CA GLY A 109 15.54 14.08 7.34
C GLY A 109 15.71 15.15 6.25
N ASP A 110 15.25 14.93 5.02
CA ASP A 110 15.40 15.88 3.91
C ASP A 110 14.27 16.93 3.82
N GLY A 111 13.26 16.83 4.69
CA GLY A 111 12.14 17.75 4.80
C GLY A 111 10.95 17.39 3.89
N VAL A 112 11.02 16.29 3.14
CA VAL A 112 9.92 15.76 2.34
C VAL A 112 9.59 14.35 2.84
N THR A 113 8.32 13.94 2.76
CA THR A 113 7.95 12.54 2.91
C THR A 113 7.68 11.98 1.52
N ASP A 114 8.55 11.11 1.01
CA ASP A 114 8.48 10.59 -0.35
C ASP A 114 8.64 9.06 -0.44
N CYS A 115 8.78 8.56 -1.68
CA CYS A 115 8.88 7.13 -1.93
C CYS A 115 10.12 6.48 -1.27
N PHE A 116 11.21 7.23 -1.11
CA PHE A 116 12.39 6.73 -0.42
C PHE A 116 12.09 6.51 1.07
N ASP A 117 11.37 7.43 1.72
CA ASP A 117 10.92 7.23 3.10
C ASP A 117 9.99 6.03 3.23
N TYR A 118 9.07 5.84 2.29
CA TYR A 118 8.20 4.67 2.27
C TYR A 118 8.97 3.36 2.08
N MET A 119 10.07 3.37 1.32
CA MET A 119 10.97 2.23 1.22
C MET A 119 11.72 1.98 2.54
N MET A 120 12.18 3.04 3.22
CA MET A 120 12.77 2.94 4.56
C MET A 120 11.78 2.38 5.59
N ILE A 121 10.52 2.81 5.55
CA ILE A 121 9.43 2.29 6.39
C ILE A 121 9.16 0.81 6.10
N ASN A 122 9.10 0.41 4.82
CA ASN A 122 8.89 -0.99 4.45
C ASN A 122 10.03 -1.91 4.91
N HIS A 123 11.28 -1.43 4.89
CA HIS A 123 12.43 -2.24 5.32
C HIS A 123 12.60 -2.27 6.85
N ASN A 124 12.58 -1.12 7.50
CA ASN A 124 12.91 -0.98 8.93
C ASN A 124 11.68 -1.03 9.85
N GLY A 125 10.47 -0.93 9.30
CA GLY A 125 9.24 -0.75 10.04
C GLY A 125 8.96 0.72 10.40
N GLY A 126 7.68 1.02 10.65
CA GLY A 126 7.20 2.39 10.83
C GLY A 126 7.82 3.16 12.01
N TRP A 127 8.28 2.50 13.05
CA TRP A 127 8.88 3.17 14.22
C TRP A 127 10.37 3.46 14.07
N SER A 128 11.09 2.64 13.31
CA SER A 128 12.55 2.64 13.23
C SER A 128 13.07 3.07 11.86
N CYS A 129 12.24 3.75 11.05
CA CYS A 129 12.55 4.00 9.65
C CYS A 129 13.86 4.75 9.40
N SER A 130 14.29 5.64 10.31
CA SER A 130 15.54 6.40 10.17
C SER A 130 16.83 5.57 10.34
N ALA A 131 16.72 4.26 10.59
CA ALA A 131 17.89 3.39 10.61
C ALA A 131 18.55 3.32 9.22
N PRO A 132 19.90 3.44 9.12
CA PRO A 132 20.58 3.40 7.82
C PRO A 132 20.40 2.06 7.10
N LEU A 133 19.91 2.10 5.86
CA LEU A 133 19.72 0.91 5.02
C LEU A 133 21.04 0.24 4.62
N ASN A 134 22.13 0.98 4.49
CA ASN A 134 23.42 0.45 4.07
C ASN A 134 24.17 -0.35 5.16
N SER A 135 23.56 -0.50 6.35
CA SER A 135 24.16 -1.18 7.50
C SER A 135 24.13 -2.71 7.42
N THR A 136 23.31 -3.28 6.53
CA THR A 136 23.19 -4.73 6.33
C THR A 136 23.26 -5.11 4.86
N ILE A 137 23.62 -6.36 4.56
CA ILE A 137 23.61 -6.89 3.18
C ILE A 137 22.20 -6.82 2.59
N GLU A 138 21.17 -7.10 3.40
CA GLU A 138 19.79 -7.00 2.92
C GLU A 138 19.44 -5.56 2.55
N GLY A 139 19.69 -4.59 3.44
CA GLY A 139 19.38 -3.19 3.17
C GLY A 139 20.19 -2.60 2.02
N GLN A 140 21.46 -3.01 1.83
CA GLN A 140 22.24 -2.68 0.64
C GLN A 140 21.58 -3.19 -0.64
N ARG A 141 21.10 -4.44 -0.64
CA ARG A 141 20.36 -5.00 -1.77
C ARG A 141 19.05 -4.23 -2.02
N ARG A 142 18.32 -3.82 -0.98
CA ARG A 142 17.09 -3.02 -1.12
C ARG A 142 17.38 -1.66 -1.75
N LEU A 143 18.48 -1.00 -1.36
CA LEU A 143 18.94 0.24 -1.98
C LEU A 143 19.23 0.06 -3.47
N GLU A 144 19.97 -0.98 -3.84
CA GLU A 144 20.26 -1.28 -5.26
C GLU A 144 19.00 -1.51 -6.08
N LEU A 145 18.02 -2.26 -5.54
CA LEU A 145 16.74 -2.48 -6.20
C LEU A 145 15.92 -1.20 -6.33
N PHE A 146 15.93 -0.34 -5.30
CA PHE A 146 15.20 0.93 -5.33
C PHE A 146 15.75 1.86 -6.41
N GLU A 147 17.08 1.94 -6.56
CA GLU A 147 17.72 2.74 -7.61
C GLU A 147 17.30 2.30 -9.03
N GLN A 148 16.97 1.02 -9.23
CA GLN A 148 16.52 0.51 -10.54
C GLN A 148 15.13 1.04 -10.94
N CYS A 149 14.24 1.26 -9.96
CA CYS A 149 12.87 1.74 -10.20
C CYS A 149 12.69 3.24 -9.92
N ARG A 150 13.65 3.90 -9.27
CA ARG A 150 13.65 5.37 -9.08
C ARG A 150 13.76 6.14 -10.39
N LEU A 151 14.36 5.54 -11.42
CA LEU A 151 14.63 6.18 -12.72
C LEU A 151 13.50 5.97 -13.76
N GLN A 152 12.40 5.33 -13.37
CA GLN A 152 11.31 4.90 -14.27
C GLN A 152 10.06 5.77 -14.16
#